data_AF-A0A1S1EK32-F1
#
_entry.id   AF-A0A1S1EK32-F1
#
_cell.length_a   1.000
_cell.length_b   1.000
_cell.length_c   1.000
_cell.angle_alpha   90.00
_cell.angle_beta   90.00
_cell.angle_gamma   90.00
#
_symmetry.space_group_name_H-M   'P 1'
#
loop_
_entity.id
_entity.type
_entity.pdbx_description
1 polymer ?
#
loop_
_entity_poly.entity_id
_entity_poly.type
_entity_poly.pdbx_seq_one_letter_code
_entity_poly.pdbx_strand_id
1 'polypeptide(L)'
;MVVHQLVTELNKSQPLISQHLRVLRSAGLVSSSRKGREVLYALAQPDIIGIIHELASLETLTEAQDELAELRKRKRGQSHQSAGGSIGAAIIDPPADVRPAADPGLAPQTPKPVRD
;
A
#
# COMPACT_ATOMS: atom_id res chain seq x y z
N MET A 1 19.07 5.37 -9.95
CA MET A 1 18.67 6.57 -9.19
C MET A 1 18.03 6.18 -7.87
N VAL A 2 18.13 7.03 -6.84
CA VAL A 2 17.46 6.81 -5.55
C VAL A 2 16.05 7.41 -5.59
N VAL A 3 15.11 6.84 -4.82
CA VAL A 3 13.71 7.31 -4.78
C VAL A 3 13.56 8.79 -4.42
N HIS A 4 14.41 9.35 -3.56
CA HIS A 4 14.31 10.77 -3.19
C HIS A 4 14.66 11.70 -4.35
N GLN A 5 15.53 11.29 -5.28
CA GLN A 5 15.85 12.08 -6.48
C GLN A 5 14.63 12.15 -7.41
N LEU A 6 13.95 11.02 -7.60
CA LEU A 6 12.70 10.96 -8.39
C LEU A 6 11.59 11.82 -7.79
N VAL A 7 11.51 11.93 -6.46
CA VAL A 7 10.56 12.81 -5.76
C VAL A 7 10.79 14.27 -6.12
N THR A 8 12.05 14.70 -6.08
CA THR A 8 12.44 16.07 -6.40
C THR A 8 12.26 16.37 -7.90
N GLU A 9 12.66 15.46 -8.79
CA GLU A 9 12.57 15.68 -10.23
C GLU A 9 11.13 15.67 -10.75
N LEU A 10 10.28 14.78 -10.23
CA LEU A 10 8.90 14.63 -10.70
C LEU A 10 7.91 15.54 -9.95
N ASN A 11 8.34 16.22 -8.88
CA ASN A 11 7.47 17.00 -7.99
C ASN A 11 6.23 16.21 -7.50
N LYS A 12 6.37 14.89 -7.30
CA LYS A 12 5.31 14.00 -6.82
C LYS A 12 5.63 13.47 -5.44
N SER A 13 4.58 13.06 -4.71
CA SER A 13 4.76 12.52 -3.36
C SER A 13 5.56 11.20 -3.37
N GLN A 14 6.42 11.01 -2.36
CA GLN A 14 7.21 9.79 -2.19
C GLN A 14 6.39 8.49 -2.11
N PRO A 15 5.21 8.44 -1.45
CA PRO A 15 4.37 7.25 -1.47
C PRO A 15 3.89 6.88 -2.87
N LEU A 16 3.52 7.88 -3.68
CA LEU A 16 3.07 7.68 -5.06
C LEU A 16 4.20 7.11 -5.92
N ILE A 17 5.39 7.71 -5.85
CA ILE A 17 6.56 7.23 -6.58
C ILE A 17 6.94 5.81 -6.15
N SER A 18 6.93 5.51 -4.85
CA SER A 18 7.21 4.15 -4.35
C SER A 18 6.19 3.13 -4.86
N GLN A 19 4.93 3.54 -5.00
CA GLN A 19 3.88 2.70 -5.60
C GLN A 19 4.16 2.44 -7.07
N HIS A 20 4.46 3.47 -7.87
CA HIS A 20 4.78 3.30 -9.29
C HIS A 20 5.99 2.39 -9.49
N LEU A 21 7.07 2.60 -8.74
CA LEU A 21 8.27 1.76 -8.80
C LEU A 21 7.98 0.31 -8.44
N ARG A 22 7.05 0.03 -7.52
CA ARG A 22 6.62 -1.34 -7.21
C ARG A 22 5.91 -1.97 -8.41
N VAL A 23 4.98 -1.25 -9.05
CA VAL A 23 4.23 -1.75 -10.21
C VAL A 23 5.17 -1.98 -11.40
N LEU A 24 6.04 -1.02 -11.70
CA LEU A 24 7.03 -1.13 -12.77
C LEU A 24 8.00 -2.29 -12.51
N ARG A 25 8.39 -2.51 -11.25
CA ARG A 25 9.23 -3.66 -10.88
C ARG A 25 8.51 -4.99 -11.06
N SER A 26 7.24 -5.08 -10.65
CA SER A 26 6.45 -6.30 -10.88
C SER A 26 6.20 -6.59 -12.35
N ALA A 27 6.15 -5.56 -13.19
CA ALA A 27 6.05 -5.69 -14.64
C ALA A 27 7.41 -5.99 -15.32
N GLY A 28 8.51 -6.06 -14.55
CA GLY A 28 9.84 -6.32 -15.10
C GLY A 28 10.49 -5.13 -15.83
N LEU A 29 9.88 -3.95 -15.78
CA LEU A 29 10.36 -2.76 -16.50
C LEU A 29 11.55 -2.10 -15.77
N VAL A 30 11.57 -2.18 -14.44
CA VAL A 30 12.65 -1.64 -13.61
C VAL A 30 13.22 -2.71 -12.68
N SER A 31 14.52 -2.65 -12.47
CA SER A 31 15.26 -3.42 -11.48
C SER A 31 15.53 -2.56 -10.24
N SER A 32 15.80 -3.23 -9.11
CA SER A 32 16.15 -2.56 -7.86
C SER A 32 17.36 -3.22 -7.22
N SER A 33 18.32 -2.43 -6.77
CA SER A 33 19.47 -2.89 -5.96
C SER A 33 19.56 -2.11 -4.66
N ARG A 34 20.03 -2.76 -3.59
CA ARG A 34 20.25 -2.09 -2.31
C ARG A 34 21.69 -1.59 -2.23
N LYS A 35 21.88 -0.31 -1.89
CA LYS A 35 23.18 0.29 -1.59
C LYS A 35 23.11 0.92 -0.19
N GLY A 36 23.57 0.17 0.81
CA GLY A 36 23.45 0.57 2.21
C GLY A 36 21.99 0.68 2.65
N ARG A 37 21.57 1.90 3.02
CA ARG A 37 20.18 2.18 3.47
C ARG A 37 19.24 2.58 2.32
N GLU A 38 19.78 2.76 1.12
CA GLU A 38 19.03 3.25 -0.03
C GLU A 38 18.73 2.12 -1.03
N VAL A 39 17.60 2.27 -1.71
CA VAL A 39 17.22 1.42 -2.84
C VAL A 39 17.42 2.22 -4.11
N LEU A 40 18.29 1.70 -4.97
CA LEU A 40 18.54 2.21 -6.31
C LEU A 40 17.63 1.51 -7.29
N TYR A 41 17.02 2.28 -8.17
CA TYR A 41 16.25 1.79 -9.30
C TYR A 41 16.96 2.10 -10.61
N ALA A 42 16.84 1.17 -11.55
CA ALA A 42 17.34 1.30 -12.91
C ALA A 42 16.37 0.59 -13.87
N LEU A 43 16.36 0.98 -15.15
CA LEU A 43 15.64 0.22 -16.16
C LEU A 43 16.23 -1.18 -16.27
N ALA A 44 15.35 -2.19 -16.38
CA ALA A 44 15.79 -3.56 -16.58
C ALA A 44 16.35 -3.76 -17.99
N GLN A 45 15.74 -3.11 -18.98
CA GLN A 45 16.19 -3.12 -20.38
C GLN A 45 16.15 -1.69 -20.94
N PRO A 46 17.30 -1.08 -21.27
CA PRO A 46 17.34 0.31 -21.76
C PRO A 46 16.54 0.55 -23.04
N ASP A 47 16.49 -0.44 -23.93
CA ASP A 47 15.83 -0.35 -25.24
C ASP A 47 14.32 -0.05 -25.15
N ILE A 48 13.71 -0.35 -23.99
CA ILE A 48 12.28 -0.12 -23.76
C ILE A 48 11.91 1.37 -23.80
N ILE A 49 12.88 2.27 -23.58
CA ILE A 49 12.67 3.71 -23.68
C ILE A 49 12.15 4.10 -25.06
N GLY A 50 12.69 3.50 -26.13
CA GLY A 50 12.26 3.78 -27.51
C GLY A 50 10.79 3.44 -27.71
N ILE A 51 10.38 2.24 -27.28
CA ILE A 51 9.00 1.77 -27.36
C ILE A 51 8.06 2.67 -26.55
N ILE A 52 8.46 3.08 -25.34
CA ILE A 52 7.66 3.99 -24.50
C ILE A 52 7.48 5.34 -25.18
N HIS A 53 8.52 5.89 -25.80
CA HIS A 53 8.42 7.16 -26.53
C HIS A 53 7.51 7.05 -27.76
N GLU A 54 7.62 5.95 -28.52
CA GLU A 54 6.74 5.68 -29.66
C GLU A 54 5.28 5.59 -29.21
N LEU A 55 4.98 4.80 -28.17
CA LEU A 55 3.63 4.69 -27.62
C LEU A 55 3.10 6.02 -27.06
N ALA A 56 3.93 6.76 -26.32
CA ALA A 56 3.55 8.06 -25.79
C ALA A 56 3.30 9.11 -26.89
N SER A 57 3.93 8.97 -28.06
CA SER A 57 3.63 9.83 -29.21
C SER A 57 2.27 9.53 -29.85
N LEU A 58 1.76 8.31 -29.67
CA LEU A 58 0.46 7.88 -30.18
C LEU A 58 -0.69 8.27 -29.23
N GLU A 59 -0.40 8.40 -27.94
CA GLU A 59 -1.39 8.65 -26.89
C GLU A 59 -1.19 10.03 -26.25
N THR A 60 -2.19 10.90 -26.34
CA THR A 60 -2.28 12.16 -25.56
C THR A 60 -2.60 11.87 -24.07
N LEU A 61 -1.82 11.01 -23.41
CA LEU A 61 -2.04 10.56 -22.03
C LEU A 61 -1.34 11.47 -21.02
N THR A 62 -1.98 12.58 -20.67
CA THR A 62 -1.45 13.49 -19.63
C THR A 62 -2.29 13.58 -18.35
N GLU A 63 -3.48 12.97 -18.27
CA GLU A 63 -4.42 13.31 -17.16
C GLU A 63 -4.72 12.17 -16.17
N ALA A 64 -4.53 10.90 -16.54
CA ALA A 64 -5.06 9.78 -15.76
C ALA A 64 -4.27 9.40 -14.47
N GLN A 65 -3.06 9.94 -14.26
CA GLN A 65 -2.15 9.42 -13.24
C GLN A 65 -2.35 10.00 -11.82
N ASP A 66 -2.95 11.18 -11.67
CA ASP A 66 -3.09 11.85 -10.37
C ASP A 66 -4.43 11.56 -9.66
N GLU A 67 -5.49 11.25 -10.40
CA GLU A 67 -6.84 11.09 -9.82
C GLU A 67 -6.92 9.91 -8.85
N LEU A 68 -6.35 8.77 -9.19
CA LEU A 68 -6.36 7.56 -8.35
C LEU A 68 -5.57 7.72 -7.05
N ALA A 69 -4.52 8.55 -7.05
CA ALA A 69 -3.75 8.88 -5.86
C ALA A 69 -4.56 9.79 -4.91
N GLU A 70 -5.24 10.79 -5.49
CA GLU A 70 -6.11 11.70 -4.75
C GLU A 70 -7.36 11.00 -4.20
N LEU A 71 -7.94 10.06 -4.94
CA LEU A 71 -9.07 9.24 -4.45
C LEU A 71 -8.67 8.40 -3.22
N ARG A 72 -7.45 7.87 -3.17
CA ARG A 72 -6.92 7.17 -1.98
C ARG A 72 -6.71 8.11 -0.79
N LYS A 73 -6.26 9.36 -1.02
CA LYS A 73 -6.15 10.38 0.02
C LYS A 73 -7.54 10.76 0.57
N ARG A 74 -8.53 10.96 -0.30
CA ARG A 74 -9.94 11.22 0.09
C ARG A 74 -10.50 10.07 0.94
N LYS A 75 -10.27 8.82 0.55
CA LYS A 75 -10.70 7.64 1.32
C LYS A 75 -10.01 7.53 2.69
N ARG A 76 -8.71 7.88 2.79
CA ARG A 76 -7.99 7.95 4.08
C ARG A 76 -8.47 9.11 4.96
N GLY A 77 -8.80 10.27 4.38
CA GLY A 77 -9.34 11.41 5.11
C GLY A 77 -10.73 11.15 5.71
N GLN A 78 -11.61 10.48 4.96
CA GLN A 78 -12.94 10.08 5.45
C GLN A 78 -12.86 9.06 6.61
N SER A 79 -11.85 8.20 6.64
CA SER A 79 -11.64 7.24 7.74
C SER A 79 -11.14 7.87 9.05
N HIS A 80 -10.68 9.13 9.04
CA HIS A 80 -10.21 9.82 10.25
C HIS A 80 -11.28 10.67 10.96
N GLN A 81 -12.48 10.85 10.39
CA GLN A 81 -13.59 11.54 11.07
C GLN A 81 -14.49 10.59 11.88
N SER A 82 -14.33 9.27 11.75
CA SER A 82 -15.11 8.27 12.49
C SER A 82 -14.30 7.45 13.51
N ALA A 83 -13.11 7.90 13.90
CA ALA A 83 -12.26 7.18 14.86
C ALA A 83 -11.67 8.10 15.93
N GLY A 84 -12.52 8.55 16.86
CA GLY A 84 -12.07 8.78 18.23
C GLY A 84 -11.94 7.42 18.92
N GLY A 85 -10.74 6.85 18.98
CA GLY A 85 -10.49 5.61 19.70
C GLY A 85 -9.27 4.85 19.19
N SER A 86 -8.24 4.80 20.03
CA SER A 86 -6.88 4.32 19.80
C SER A 86 -6.70 2.82 19.58
N ILE A 87 -5.78 2.50 18.67
CA ILE A 87 -4.71 1.47 18.76
C ILE A 87 -5.14 0.07 19.21
N GLY A 88 -5.35 -0.82 18.23
CA GLY A 88 -5.44 -2.27 18.42
C GLY A 88 -6.04 -2.90 17.17
N ALA A 89 -5.46 -3.98 16.67
CA ALA A 89 -6.03 -4.73 15.55
C ALA A 89 -7.45 -5.18 15.91
N ALA A 90 -8.47 -4.52 15.35
CA ALA A 90 -9.85 -4.88 15.62
C ALA A 90 -10.15 -6.20 14.93
N ILE A 91 -10.29 -7.24 15.76
CA ILE A 91 -11.17 -8.37 15.51
C ILE A 91 -12.48 -7.75 14.99
N ILE A 92 -12.84 -8.05 13.75
CA ILE A 92 -14.14 -7.66 13.22
C ILE A 92 -15.15 -8.49 14.00
N ASP A 93 -15.77 -7.88 15.00
CA ASP A 93 -16.89 -8.53 15.65
C ASP A 93 -17.98 -8.80 14.60
N PRO A 94 -18.62 -9.97 14.63
CA PRO A 94 -19.79 -10.21 13.80
C PRO A 94 -20.90 -9.18 14.12
N PRO A 95 -21.70 -8.82 13.09
CA PRO A 95 -22.75 -7.81 13.20
C PRO A 95 -23.72 -8.11 14.35
N ALA A 96 -24.25 -7.04 14.96
CA ALA A 96 -25.05 -7.08 16.19
C ALA A 96 -26.25 -8.05 16.10
N ASP A 97 -26.78 -8.27 14.90
CA ASP A 97 -27.94 -9.12 14.63
C ASP A 97 -27.70 -10.61 14.94
N VAL A 98 -26.43 -11.02 15.09
CA VAL A 98 -26.03 -12.42 15.36
C VAL A 98 -25.61 -12.64 16.82
N ARG A 99 -25.62 -11.59 17.66
CA ARG A 99 -25.16 -11.68 19.05
C ARG A 99 -26.27 -12.26 19.95
N PRO A 100 -26.06 -13.40 20.63
CA PRO A 100 -27.01 -13.90 21.61
C PRO A 100 -27.16 -12.91 22.77
N ALA A 101 -28.38 -12.76 23.30
CA ALA A 101 -28.71 -11.75 24.32
C ALA A 101 -28.01 -11.97 25.68
N ALA A 102 -27.48 -13.16 25.92
CA ALA A 102 -26.67 -13.50 27.08
C ALA A 102 -25.45 -14.29 26.60
N ASP A 103 -24.26 -13.87 27.03
CA ASP A 103 -23.00 -14.57 26.80
C ASP A 103 -23.03 -15.89 27.61
N PRO A 104 -23.11 -17.08 26.97
CA PRO A 104 -23.07 -18.34 27.69
C PRO A 104 -21.62 -18.54 28.13
N GLY A 105 -21.27 -17.92 29.27
CA GLY A 105 -19.89 -17.79 29.73
C GLY A 105 -19.07 -19.05 29.47
N LEU A 106 -17.90 -18.87 28.87
CA LEU A 106 -16.95 -19.95 28.66
C LEU A 106 -16.57 -20.55 30.01
N ALA A 107 -17.16 -21.69 30.37
CA ALA A 107 -16.61 -22.53 31.42
C ALA A 107 -15.33 -23.17 30.87
N PRO A 108 -14.14 -22.87 31.43
CA PRO A 108 -12.92 -23.51 30.97
C PRO A 108 -12.98 -25.01 31.28
N GLN A 109 -13.08 -25.84 30.24
CA GLN A 109 -12.99 -27.32 30.32
C GLN A 109 -11.54 -27.79 30.48
N THR A 110 -10.69 -27.05 31.19
CA THR A 110 -9.30 -27.45 31.42
C THR A 110 -9.17 -28.19 32.76
N PRO A 111 -8.62 -29.41 32.78
CA PRO A 111 -8.33 -30.12 34.02
C PRO A 111 -7.38 -29.29 34.91
N LYS A 112 -7.70 -29.16 36.20
CA LYS A 112 -6.82 -28.51 37.18
C LYS A 112 -5.50 -29.30 37.30
N PRO A 113 -4.34 -28.63 37.34
CA PRO A 113 -3.07 -29.31 37.55
C PRO A 113 -3.04 -29.93 38.96
N VAL A 114 -2.73 -31.22 39.03
CA VAL A 114 -2.45 -31.95 40.27
C VAL A 114 -1.03 -31.56 40.72
N ARG A 115 -0.87 -31.19 41.99
CA ARG A 115 0.44 -31.05 42.62
C ARG A 115 0.77 -32.37 43.33
N ASP A 116 1.88 -32.99 42.95
CA ASP A 116 2.60 -33.96 43.79
C ASP A 116 3.33 -33.24 44.94
#